data_AF-A0A9Q8ZSE7-F1
#
_entry.id   AF-A0A9Q8ZSE7-F1
#
_cell.length_a   1.000
_cell.length_b   1.000
_cell.length_c   1.000
_cell.angle_alpha   90.00
_cell.angle_beta   90.00
_cell.angle_gamma   90.00
#
_symmetry.space_group_name_H-M   'P 1'
#
loop_
_entity.id
_entity.type
_entity.pdbx_description
1 polymer ?
#
loop_
_entity_poly.entity_id
_entity_poly.type
_entity_poly.pdbx_seq_one_letter_code
_entity_poly.pdbx_strand_id
1 'polypeptide(L)'
;MSSNDADRLHKYLQQFDLTWQELHAQRQGRPFNHVREDDPLPIIHHRSPHYRHRPPVRVAVLPLPILLLTDRLRRCMLAALMQRPSFGAGDRVMYKMLALVALLTMAQAVPDPHRPTATHDTAVPELPKGLRGAVLIVSKTNGWRHIEHIPSSNAILADIAKRLGRASYTTENGAIFNDDQLRRFSVVVLNSASGDFLTDDQRAAFARFVARGGGVVALHAAGDNSHTASWYKNTVIGTTFIGHPGGTDQLQPARIVVEQPDHPVMAGVTLPWSPVDEWYSFDVNPAARGMTVLARIDEASYRPGVKLTMGVHPIVWANPSTKGRVLYSALGHTPDAYKDPNYRLILTNAIRWAAR
;
A
#
# COMPACT_ATOMS: atom_id res chain seq x y z
N MET A 1 26.10 -12.17 6.55
CA MET A 1 24.74 -12.54 6.09
C MET A 1 24.61 -14.03 6.24
N SER A 2 23.53 -14.50 6.86
CA SER A 2 23.28 -15.94 6.96
C SER A 2 22.97 -16.51 5.57
N SER A 3 23.18 -17.80 5.34
CA SER A 3 22.86 -18.46 4.06
C SER A 3 21.41 -18.26 3.62
N ASN A 4 20.48 -18.11 4.57
CA ASN A 4 19.07 -17.82 4.31
C ASN A 4 18.81 -16.42 3.73
N ASP A 5 19.66 -15.44 4.05
CA ASP A 5 19.52 -14.06 3.53
C ASP A 5 20.04 -13.96 2.09
N ALA A 6 21.04 -14.77 1.74
CA ALA A 6 21.57 -14.87 0.39
C ALA A 6 20.58 -15.53 -0.56
N ASP A 7 19.89 -16.59 -0.12
CA ASP A 7 18.86 -17.26 -0.93
C ASP A 7 17.60 -16.42 -1.13
N ARG A 8 17.21 -15.63 -0.12
CA ARG A 8 16.12 -14.65 -0.26
C ARG A 8 16.48 -13.54 -1.23
N LEU A 9 17.71 -13.04 -1.16
CA LEU A 9 18.22 -12.04 -2.10
C LEU A 9 18.32 -12.61 -3.53
N HIS A 10 18.74 -13.87 -3.69
CA HIS A 10 18.84 -14.53 -4.99
C HIS A 10 17.46 -14.73 -5.65
N LYS A 11 16.46 -15.20 -4.89
CA LYS A 11 15.08 -15.33 -5.39
C LYS A 11 14.45 -13.99 -5.74
N TYR A 12 14.72 -12.96 -4.93
CA TYR A 12 14.28 -11.59 -5.21
C TYR A 12 14.93 -11.06 -6.49
N LEU A 13 16.22 -11.30 -6.71
CA LEU A 13 16.93 -10.85 -7.91
C LEU A 13 16.47 -11.57 -9.20
N GLN A 14 16.16 -12.88 -9.15
CA GLN A 14 15.60 -13.62 -10.28
C GLN A 14 14.21 -13.11 -10.68
N GLN A 15 13.38 -12.76 -9.70
CA GLN A 15 12.05 -12.20 -9.95
C GLN A 15 12.14 -10.80 -10.59
N PHE A 16 13.18 -10.03 -10.26
CA PHE A 16 13.46 -8.73 -10.86
C PHE A 16 13.97 -8.81 -12.30
N ASP A 17 14.83 -9.78 -12.64
CA ASP A 17 15.37 -9.96 -14.00
C ASP A 17 14.27 -10.30 -15.01
N LEU A 18 13.28 -11.09 -14.60
CA LEU A 18 12.11 -11.41 -15.43
C LEU A 18 11.29 -10.15 -15.76
N THR A 19 10.98 -9.31 -14.75
CA THR A 19 10.31 -8.02 -14.96
C THR A 19 11.12 -7.05 -15.82
N TRP A 20 12.45 -7.10 -15.75
CA TRP A 20 13.32 -6.21 -16.54
C TRP A 20 13.32 -6.60 -18.02
N GLN A 21 13.35 -7.89 -18.34
CA GLN A 21 13.22 -8.38 -19.71
C GLN A 21 11.83 -8.08 -20.30
N GLU A 22 10.77 -8.20 -19.50
CA GLU A 22 9.39 -7.87 -19.89
C GLU A 22 9.22 -6.37 -20.21
N LEU A 23 9.72 -5.48 -19.33
CA LEU A 23 9.70 -4.03 -19.54
C LEU A 23 10.53 -3.61 -20.76
N HIS A 24 11.66 -4.29 -21.03
CA HIS A 24 12.48 -3.99 -22.19
C HIS A 24 11.84 -4.46 -23.51
N ALA A 25 11.14 -5.60 -23.50
CA ALA A 25 10.42 -6.11 -24.66
C ALA A 25 9.21 -5.21 -25.03
N GLN A 26 8.47 -4.74 -24.02
CA GLN A 26 7.34 -3.81 -24.20
C GLN A 26 7.80 -2.44 -24.73
N ARG A 27 8.93 -1.93 -24.24
CA ARG A 27 9.48 -0.64 -24.69
C ARG A 27 10.01 -0.67 -26.14
N GLN A 28 10.26 -1.85 -26.70
CA GLN A 28 10.66 -2.03 -28.09
C GLN A 28 9.53 -2.53 -29.01
N GLY A 29 8.28 -2.60 -28.52
CA GLY A 29 7.13 -2.97 -29.34
C GLY A 29 7.18 -4.40 -29.89
N ARG A 30 7.91 -5.33 -29.26
CA ARG A 30 8.00 -6.72 -29.69
C ARG A 30 7.12 -7.62 -28.82
N PRO A 31 6.22 -8.45 -29.41
CA PRO A 31 5.53 -9.48 -28.64
C PRO A 31 6.50 -10.59 -28.22
N PHE A 32 6.33 -11.09 -27.00
CA PHE A 32 7.12 -12.18 -26.42
C PHE A 32 6.57 -13.52 -26.94
N ASN A 33 7.17 -14.06 -28.01
CA ASN A 33 6.89 -15.42 -28.47
C ASN A 33 8.09 -16.33 -28.15
N HIS A 34 7.82 -17.48 -27.53
CA HIS A 34 8.75 -18.61 -27.50
C HIS A 34 9.07 -19.01 -28.94
N VAL A 35 10.33 -18.86 -29.36
CA VAL A 35 10.82 -19.39 -30.63
C VAL A 35 11.40 -20.78 -30.36
N ARG A 36 10.77 -21.81 -30.95
CA ARG A 36 11.43 -23.09 -31.27
C ARG A 36 12.25 -22.88 -32.54
N GLU A 37 13.42 -23.52 -32.60
CA GLU A 37 14.25 -23.63 -33.81
C GLU A 37 13.44 -24.25 -34.97
N ASP A 38 13.84 -23.88 -36.20
CA ASP A 38 13.44 -24.41 -37.51
C ASP A 38 12.30 -23.67 -38.26
N ASP A 39 12.65 -22.63 -39.06
CA ASP A 39 12.44 -22.56 -40.53
C ASP A 39 12.68 -21.15 -41.16
N PRO A 40 12.96 -21.03 -42.48
CA PRO A 40 13.72 -19.92 -43.08
C PRO A 40 12.89 -18.74 -43.65
N LEU A 41 13.55 -17.58 -43.76
CA LEU A 41 13.05 -16.31 -44.33
C LEU A 41 12.90 -16.32 -45.86
N PRO A 42 11.95 -15.55 -46.44
CA PRO A 42 12.04 -15.14 -47.84
C PRO A 42 12.55 -13.69 -48.01
N ILE A 43 13.30 -13.54 -49.10
CA ILE A 43 13.97 -12.35 -49.65
C ILE A 43 12.96 -11.47 -50.39
N ILE A 44 13.03 -10.14 -50.23
CA ILE A 44 12.55 -9.19 -51.26
C ILE A 44 13.54 -8.03 -51.41
N HIS A 45 13.98 -7.82 -52.65
CA HIS A 45 14.79 -6.71 -53.15
C HIS A 45 13.96 -5.43 -53.33
N HIS A 46 14.55 -4.24 -53.13
CA HIS A 46 14.52 -3.16 -54.13
C HIS A 46 15.55 -2.04 -53.85
N ARG A 47 16.03 -1.43 -54.94
CA ARG A 47 17.15 -0.48 -55.08
C ARG A 47 16.75 1.01 -54.84
N SER A 48 17.72 1.75 -54.28
CA SER A 48 18.14 3.19 -54.33
C SER A 48 17.60 4.13 -55.44
N PRO A 49 17.77 5.50 -55.42
CA PRO A 49 18.96 6.22 -54.89
C PRO A 49 18.90 7.70 -54.38
N HIS A 50 20.03 8.09 -53.74
CA HIS A 50 20.74 9.39 -53.62
C HIS A 50 20.06 10.68 -53.12
N TYR A 51 20.70 11.33 -52.12
CA TYR A 51 21.23 12.71 -52.22
C TYR A 51 22.28 13.00 -51.11
N ARG A 52 23.40 13.63 -51.48
CA ARG A 52 24.47 14.12 -50.57
C ARG A 52 24.13 15.53 -50.08
N HIS A 53 24.51 15.89 -48.84
CA HIS A 53 25.20 17.14 -48.48
C HIS A 53 25.56 17.14 -46.96
N ARG A 54 26.82 17.48 -46.63
CA ARG A 54 27.28 17.98 -45.31
C ARG A 54 27.45 19.50 -45.44
N PRO A 55 27.20 20.35 -44.42
CA PRO A 55 28.19 20.66 -43.35
C PRO A 55 27.52 21.14 -42.02
N PRO A 56 28.18 21.93 -41.15
CA PRO A 56 29.27 21.60 -40.22
C PRO A 56 28.79 21.48 -38.75
N VAL A 57 29.69 21.01 -37.87
CA VAL A 57 29.50 20.83 -36.43
C VAL A 57 29.16 22.16 -35.74
N ARG A 58 27.97 22.25 -35.14
CA ARG A 58 27.64 23.25 -34.10
C ARG A 58 27.82 22.60 -32.73
N VAL A 59 28.65 23.22 -31.90
CA VAL A 59 28.71 22.96 -30.45
C VAL A 59 27.41 23.47 -29.85
N ALA A 60 26.48 22.57 -29.55
CA ALA A 60 25.31 22.89 -28.74
C ALA A 60 25.69 22.71 -27.26
N VAL A 61 25.78 23.82 -26.54
CA VAL A 61 25.78 23.85 -25.08
C VAL A 61 24.38 23.47 -24.63
N LEU A 62 24.21 22.25 -24.11
CA LEU A 62 22.97 21.80 -23.46
C LEU A 62 23.02 22.16 -21.96
N PRO A 63 21.90 22.62 -21.37
CA PRO A 63 21.84 22.94 -19.95
C PRO A 63 21.90 21.67 -19.11
N LEU A 64 22.62 21.72 -17.99
CA LEU A 64 22.72 20.66 -16.99
C LEU A 64 21.30 20.22 -16.53
N PRO A 65 20.92 18.95 -16.66
CA PRO A 65 19.84 18.39 -15.87
C PRO A 65 20.40 18.00 -14.50
N ILE A 66 19.80 18.56 -13.45
CA ILE A 66 20.04 18.22 -12.05
C ILE A 66 19.89 16.68 -11.90
N LEU A 67 20.98 16.01 -11.53
CA LEU A 67 21.02 14.56 -11.32
C LEU A 67 20.18 14.15 -10.11
N LEU A 68 19.02 13.55 -10.34
CA LEU A 68 18.43 12.58 -9.41
C LEU A 68 19.12 11.23 -9.61
N LEU A 69 20.25 11.04 -8.92
CA LEU A 69 20.96 9.75 -8.87
C LEU A 69 20.11 8.73 -8.09
N THR A 70 19.56 7.75 -8.80
CA THR A 70 18.93 6.57 -8.20
C THR A 70 19.95 5.77 -7.39
N ASP A 71 19.47 5.07 -6.37
CA ASP A 71 20.28 4.31 -5.41
C ASP A 71 21.15 3.19 -6.05
N ARG A 72 20.85 2.81 -7.30
CA ARG A 72 21.65 1.86 -8.11
C ARG A 72 22.92 2.49 -8.70
N LEU A 73 22.84 3.70 -9.28
CA LEU A 73 24.02 4.40 -9.82
C LEU A 73 25.01 4.77 -8.71
N ARG A 74 24.49 5.06 -7.51
CA ARG A 74 25.27 5.32 -6.29
C ARG A 74 26.17 4.14 -5.90
N ARG A 75 25.68 2.90 -5.98
CA ARG A 75 26.46 1.69 -5.65
C ARG A 75 27.50 1.35 -6.71
N CYS A 76 27.19 1.59 -7.99
CA CYS A 76 28.16 1.41 -9.08
C CYS A 76 29.33 2.40 -8.97
N MET A 77 29.07 3.66 -8.60
CA MET A 77 30.12 4.65 -8.36
C MET A 77 31.02 4.27 -7.18
N LEU A 78 30.44 3.75 -6.09
CA LEU A 78 31.21 3.26 -4.93
C LEU A 78 32.13 2.08 -5.31
N ALA A 79 31.64 1.15 -6.12
CA ALA A 79 32.43 0.02 -6.61
C ALA A 79 33.60 0.48 -7.50
N ALA A 80 33.38 1.50 -8.34
CA ALA A 80 34.43 2.11 -9.14
C ALA A 80 35.48 2.87 -8.30
N LEU A 81 35.06 3.49 -7.18
CA LEU A 81 35.94 4.19 -6.23
C LEU A 81 36.84 3.24 -5.41
N MET A 82 36.42 1.98 -5.19
CA MET A 82 37.17 1.00 -4.39
C MET A 82 38.19 0.18 -5.19
N GLN A 83 38.11 0.17 -6.52
CA GLN A 83 39.14 -0.43 -7.37
C GLN A 83 40.33 0.53 -7.41
N ARG A 84 41.45 0.19 -6.74
CA ARG A 84 42.65 1.04 -6.65
C ARG A 84 43.34 1.18 -8.01
N PRO A 85 43.40 2.36 -8.63
CA PRO A 85 44.25 2.56 -9.79
C PRO A 85 45.48 3.39 -9.36
N SER A 86 46.63 3.06 -9.93
CA SER A 86 47.91 3.72 -9.66
C SER A 86 47.92 5.11 -10.27
N PHE A 87 47.47 6.13 -9.53
CA PHE A 87 47.40 7.51 -10.05
C PHE A 87 48.43 8.47 -9.44
N GLY A 88 48.86 9.45 -10.24
CA GLY A 88 49.80 10.51 -9.88
C GLY A 88 49.22 11.54 -8.89
N ALA A 89 50.06 12.42 -8.36
CA ALA A 89 49.69 13.32 -7.25
C ALA A 89 48.53 14.29 -7.57
N GLY A 90 48.37 14.73 -8.82
CA GLY A 90 47.29 15.62 -9.26
C GLY A 90 45.90 14.94 -9.28
N ASP A 91 45.85 13.67 -9.66
CA ASP A 91 44.63 12.89 -9.75
C ASP A 91 44.02 12.59 -8.36
N ARG A 92 44.87 12.52 -7.32
CA ARG A 92 44.44 12.28 -5.93
C ARG A 92 43.62 13.43 -5.35
N VAL A 93 43.85 14.68 -5.77
CA VAL A 93 43.09 15.85 -5.31
C VAL A 93 41.71 15.88 -5.97
N MET A 94 41.65 15.61 -7.27
CA MET A 94 40.39 15.50 -8.02
C MET A 94 39.54 14.32 -7.52
N TYR A 95 40.15 13.18 -7.19
CA TYR A 95 39.45 12.03 -6.62
C TYR A 95 38.91 12.31 -5.22
N LYS A 96 39.67 13.03 -4.37
CA LYS A 96 39.19 13.47 -3.06
C LYS A 96 38.03 14.45 -3.17
N MET A 97 38.08 15.39 -4.12
CA MET A 97 36.97 16.31 -4.43
C MET A 97 35.73 15.56 -4.94
N LEU A 98 35.88 14.63 -5.88
CA LEU A 98 34.77 13.82 -6.41
C LEU A 98 34.18 12.87 -5.35
N ALA A 99 35.02 12.27 -4.51
CA ALA A 99 34.57 11.45 -3.38
C ALA A 99 33.86 12.30 -2.32
N LEU A 100 34.34 13.52 -2.05
CA LEU A 100 33.70 14.46 -1.12
C LEU A 100 32.36 14.96 -1.67
N VAL A 101 32.25 15.28 -2.97
CA VAL A 101 30.99 15.62 -3.64
C VAL A 101 30.04 14.42 -3.65
N ALA A 102 30.52 13.21 -3.92
CA ALA A 102 29.72 11.99 -3.81
C ALA A 102 29.20 11.77 -2.38
N LEU A 103 30.06 11.93 -1.36
CA LEU A 103 29.69 11.88 0.07
C LEU A 103 28.69 12.99 0.47
N LEU A 104 28.85 14.20 -0.05
CA LEU A 104 27.92 15.32 0.19
C LEU A 104 26.56 15.10 -0.51
N THR A 105 26.54 14.45 -1.68
CA THR A 105 25.28 14.07 -2.37
C THR A 105 24.57 12.86 -1.74
N MET A 106 25.29 12.02 -0.97
CA MET A 106 24.69 10.89 -0.22
C MET A 106 23.85 11.37 0.96
N ALA A 107 24.12 12.56 1.49
CA ALA A 107 23.47 13.10 2.69
C ALA A 107 22.08 13.73 2.46
N GLN A 108 21.56 13.76 1.22
CA GLN A 108 20.32 14.48 0.89
C GLN A 108 19.30 13.67 0.09
N ALA A 109 19.24 12.34 0.26
CA ALA A 109 18.04 11.63 -0.18
C ALA A 109 16.87 12.08 0.71
N VAL A 110 15.95 12.89 0.17
CA VAL A 110 14.70 13.22 0.84
C VAL A 110 13.99 11.90 1.14
N PRO A 111 13.69 11.57 2.42
CA PRO A 111 12.99 10.35 2.76
C PRO A 111 11.66 10.28 2.01
N ASP A 112 11.33 9.10 1.48
CA ASP A 112 10.04 8.87 0.84
C ASP A 112 8.92 9.10 1.86
N PRO A 113 8.04 10.10 1.66
CA PRO A 113 6.98 10.43 2.62
C PRO A 113 5.96 9.30 2.79
N HIS A 114 5.91 8.33 1.87
CA HIS A 114 5.09 7.13 1.99
C HIS A 114 5.71 6.05 2.89
N ARG A 115 6.97 6.20 3.30
CA ARG A 115 7.69 5.21 4.10
C ARG A 115 8.21 5.85 5.38
N PRO A 116 7.32 6.12 6.35
CA PRO A 116 7.73 6.67 7.63
C PRO A 116 8.71 5.73 8.35
N THR A 117 9.55 6.30 9.21
CA THR A 117 10.39 5.50 10.11
C THR A 117 9.50 4.67 11.02
N ALA A 118 9.76 3.37 11.08
CA ALA A 118 9.03 2.48 11.97
C ALA A 118 9.34 2.83 13.43
N THR A 119 8.30 3.16 14.20
CA THR A 119 8.41 3.47 15.63
C THR A 119 7.29 2.82 16.42
N HIS A 120 7.58 2.49 17.67
CA HIS A 120 6.58 2.06 18.64
C HIS A 120 6.47 3.15 19.70
N ASP A 121 5.33 3.82 19.74
CA ASP A 121 5.12 4.94 20.64
C ASP A 121 4.82 4.41 22.05
N THR A 122 5.53 4.88 23.06
CA THR A 122 5.32 4.48 24.47
C THR A 122 4.79 5.62 25.34
N ALA A 123 4.95 6.87 24.90
CA ALA A 123 4.42 8.03 25.59
C ALA A 123 2.91 8.17 25.35
N VAL A 124 2.12 7.89 26.38
CA VAL A 124 0.65 7.92 26.33
C VAL A 124 0.15 9.35 26.03
N PRO A 125 -0.71 9.55 25.02
CA PRO A 125 -1.23 10.87 24.69
C PRO A 125 -2.24 11.36 25.75
N GLU A 126 -2.28 12.67 25.97
CA GLU A 126 -3.34 13.29 26.76
C GLU A 126 -4.66 13.30 25.98
N LEU A 127 -5.73 12.81 26.61
CA LEU A 127 -7.06 12.79 26.00
C LEU A 127 -7.90 14.01 26.41
N PRO A 128 -8.69 14.56 25.47
CA PRO A 128 -9.74 15.52 25.82
C PRO A 128 -10.69 14.97 26.89
N LYS A 129 -11.17 15.86 27.76
CA LYS A 129 -12.21 15.52 28.74
C LYS A 129 -13.51 15.15 28.02
N GLY A 130 -14.32 14.27 28.64
CA GLY A 130 -15.65 13.94 28.14
C GLY A 130 -15.74 12.79 27.14
N LEU A 131 -14.63 12.13 26.78
CA LEU A 131 -14.66 10.92 25.96
C LEU A 131 -15.28 9.76 26.73
N ARG A 132 -16.51 9.38 26.36
CA ARG A 132 -17.24 8.20 26.86
C ARG A 132 -17.92 7.51 25.70
N GLY A 133 -17.58 6.25 25.44
CA GLY A 133 -18.09 5.52 24.28
C GLY A 133 -17.75 6.20 22.95
N ALA A 134 -16.67 6.98 22.90
CA ALA A 134 -16.23 7.74 21.75
C ALA A 134 -15.70 6.84 20.62
N VAL A 135 -15.42 7.44 19.46
CA VAL A 135 -14.74 6.78 18.33
C VAL A 135 -13.26 7.14 18.35
N LEU A 136 -12.39 6.15 18.45
CA LEU A 136 -10.95 6.33 18.28
C LEU A 136 -10.60 6.12 16.80
N ILE A 137 -9.96 7.10 16.16
CA ILE A 137 -9.50 7.01 14.77
C ILE A 137 -7.97 6.96 14.80
N VAL A 138 -7.39 5.88 14.32
CA VAL A 138 -5.93 5.65 14.31
C VAL A 138 -5.46 5.58 12.87
N SER A 139 -4.49 6.43 12.53
CA SER A 139 -3.81 6.43 11.22
C SER A 139 -2.28 6.34 11.36
N LYS A 140 -1.81 5.71 12.45
CA LYS A 140 -0.39 5.41 12.66
C LYS A 140 0.08 4.40 11.62
N THR A 141 1.19 4.72 10.96
CA THR A 141 1.80 3.88 9.93
C THR A 141 3.27 3.61 10.26
N ASN A 142 3.67 2.33 10.27
CA ASN A 142 5.05 1.86 10.16
C ASN A 142 5.31 1.19 8.79
N GLY A 143 4.27 1.06 7.95
CA GLY A 143 4.31 0.55 6.59
C GLY A 143 4.05 1.67 5.57
N TRP A 144 3.45 1.32 4.42
CA TRP A 144 3.11 2.31 3.39
C TRP A 144 2.07 3.30 3.89
N ARG A 145 2.39 4.59 3.83
CA ARG A 145 1.52 5.69 4.25
C ARG A 145 0.80 6.27 3.05
N HIS A 146 -0.52 6.20 3.06
CA HIS A 146 -1.36 6.85 2.05
C HIS A 146 -1.57 8.34 2.38
N ILE A 147 -0.53 9.14 2.18
CA ILE A 147 -0.50 10.57 2.51
C ILE A 147 -1.62 11.37 1.81
N GLU A 148 -2.09 10.88 0.66
CA GLU A 148 -3.14 11.49 -0.13
C GLU A 148 -4.47 11.50 0.62
N HIS A 149 -4.87 10.37 1.20
CA HIS A 149 -6.20 10.22 1.78
C HIS A 149 -6.21 10.35 3.31
N ILE A 150 -5.15 9.98 4.04
CA ILE A 150 -5.20 9.91 5.51
C ILE A 150 -5.71 11.22 6.16
N PRO A 151 -5.19 12.42 5.80
CA PRO A 151 -5.69 13.67 6.41
C PRO A 151 -7.17 13.93 6.13
N SER A 152 -7.62 13.73 4.88
CA SER A 152 -9.01 14.00 4.47
C SER A 152 -9.98 12.95 5.00
N SER A 153 -9.61 11.67 4.95
CA SER A 153 -10.39 10.56 5.51
C SER A 153 -10.50 10.63 7.03
N ASN A 154 -9.45 11.04 7.76
CA ASN A 154 -9.55 11.31 9.20
C ASN A 154 -10.62 12.37 9.52
N ALA A 155 -10.64 13.47 8.76
CA ALA A 155 -11.66 14.52 8.93
C ALA A 155 -13.07 14.00 8.62
N ILE A 156 -13.22 13.17 7.58
CA ILE A 156 -14.51 12.57 7.19
C ILE A 156 -14.99 11.57 8.25
N LEU A 157 -14.11 10.71 8.77
CA LEU A 157 -14.44 9.75 9.83
C LEU A 157 -14.84 10.47 11.13
N ALA A 158 -14.17 11.57 11.47
CA ALA A 158 -14.56 12.42 12.59
C ALA A 158 -15.92 13.11 12.37
N ASP A 159 -16.21 13.59 11.15
CA ASP A 159 -17.53 14.13 10.79
C ASP A 159 -18.63 13.06 10.88
N ILE A 160 -18.36 11.83 10.43
CA ILE A 160 -19.28 10.70 10.59
C ILE A 160 -19.56 10.43 12.07
N ALA A 161 -18.52 10.35 12.91
CA ALA A 161 -18.69 10.15 14.34
C ALA A 161 -19.54 11.27 14.98
N LYS A 162 -19.28 12.53 14.62
CA LYS A 162 -20.06 13.69 15.07
C LYS A 162 -21.53 13.59 14.64
N ARG A 163 -21.82 13.22 13.39
CA ARG A 163 -23.19 13.03 12.88
C ARG A 163 -23.92 11.87 13.56
N LEU A 164 -23.18 10.88 14.05
CA LEU A 164 -23.70 9.80 14.89
C LEU A 164 -23.89 10.21 16.36
N GLY A 165 -23.66 11.48 16.72
CA GLY A 165 -23.78 11.98 18.08
C GLY A 165 -22.67 11.50 19.02
N ARG A 166 -21.50 11.14 18.47
CA ARG A 166 -20.36 10.62 19.23
C ARG A 166 -19.18 11.56 19.16
N ALA A 167 -18.50 11.75 20.29
CA ALA A 167 -17.17 12.35 20.29
C ALA A 167 -16.18 11.42 19.57
N SER A 168 -15.14 11.99 18.98
CA SER A 168 -14.04 11.24 18.37
C SER A 168 -12.69 11.79 18.79
N TYR A 169 -11.68 10.93 18.79
CA TYR A 169 -10.28 11.32 18.95
C TYR A 169 -9.48 10.71 17.81
N THR A 170 -8.75 11.54 17.07
CA THR A 170 -7.89 11.10 15.96
C THR A 170 -6.45 11.18 16.40
N THR A 171 -5.67 10.13 16.18
CA THR A 171 -4.26 10.08 16.58
C THR A 171 -3.42 9.19 15.68
N GLU A 172 -2.12 9.47 15.66
CA GLU A 172 -1.10 8.62 15.08
C GLU A 172 -0.18 8.04 16.17
N ASN A 173 -0.54 8.18 17.45
CA ASN A 173 0.26 7.68 18.56
C ASN A 173 -0.22 6.28 18.99
N GLY A 174 0.62 5.26 18.78
CA GLY A 174 0.36 3.86 19.14
C GLY A 174 0.20 3.61 20.65
N ALA A 175 0.72 4.48 21.51
CA ALA A 175 0.59 4.37 22.97
C ALA A 175 -0.86 4.52 23.46
N ILE A 176 -1.80 4.96 22.60
CA ILE A 176 -3.23 4.97 22.91
C ILE A 176 -3.80 3.57 23.17
N PHE A 177 -3.14 2.52 22.66
CA PHE A 177 -3.57 1.13 22.86
C PHE A 177 -3.13 0.60 24.22
N ASN A 178 -3.80 1.08 25.26
CA ASN A 178 -3.73 0.51 26.62
C ASN A 178 -5.13 0.50 27.25
N ASP A 179 -5.34 -0.30 28.29
CA ASP A 179 -6.68 -0.50 28.86
C ASP A 179 -7.31 0.80 29.41
N ASP A 180 -6.51 1.71 29.99
CA ASP A 180 -6.98 2.96 30.59
C ASP A 180 -7.46 3.98 29.55
N GLN A 181 -6.81 4.00 28.39
CA GLN A 181 -7.21 4.85 27.27
C GLN A 181 -8.37 4.21 26.49
N LEU A 182 -8.27 2.91 26.16
CA LEU A 182 -9.26 2.21 25.33
C LEU A 182 -10.65 2.15 25.98
N ARG A 183 -10.76 2.16 27.32
CA ARG A 183 -12.07 2.22 28.02
C ARG A 183 -12.89 3.48 27.74
N ARG A 184 -12.30 4.52 27.14
CA ARG A 184 -13.00 5.76 26.74
C ARG A 184 -13.76 5.61 25.42
N PHE A 185 -13.47 4.56 24.66
CA PHE A 185 -13.96 4.36 23.30
C PHE A 185 -14.89 3.16 23.22
N SER A 186 -15.83 3.22 22.28
CA SER A 186 -16.67 2.07 21.90
C SER A 186 -16.19 1.43 20.59
N VAL A 187 -15.52 2.21 19.73
CA VAL A 187 -15.00 1.76 18.44
C VAL A 187 -13.59 2.27 18.22
N VAL A 188 -12.74 1.41 17.68
CA VAL A 188 -11.47 1.78 17.05
C VAL A 188 -11.63 1.69 15.53
N VAL A 189 -11.39 2.79 14.83
CA VAL A 189 -11.26 2.84 13.37
C VAL A 189 -9.78 2.83 13.03
N LEU A 190 -9.31 1.79 12.35
CA LEU A 190 -7.96 1.70 11.82
C LEU A 190 -7.98 2.25 10.39
N ASN A 191 -7.70 3.53 10.24
CA ASN A 191 -7.74 4.23 8.96
C ASN A 191 -6.39 4.08 8.23
N SER A 192 -6.28 3.06 7.38
CA SER A 192 -5.04 2.73 6.66
C SER A 192 -3.81 2.64 7.59
N ALA A 193 -4.01 2.13 8.80
CA ALA A 193 -2.96 1.95 9.80
C ALA A 193 -2.08 0.74 9.44
N SER A 194 -1.12 0.95 8.55
CA SER A 194 -0.20 -0.06 8.02
C SER A 194 1.07 -0.20 8.86
N GLY A 195 1.79 -1.30 8.70
CA GLY A 195 2.98 -1.66 9.45
C GLY A 195 2.68 -2.25 10.82
N ASP A 196 3.62 -3.02 11.37
CA ASP A 196 3.57 -3.39 12.78
C ASP A 196 3.87 -2.15 13.63
N PHE A 197 2.80 -1.47 14.07
CA PHE A 197 2.86 -0.25 14.87
C PHE A 197 2.50 -0.45 16.35
N LEU A 198 2.11 -1.68 16.72
CA LEU A 198 1.73 -2.04 18.08
C LEU A 198 2.85 -2.87 18.71
N THR A 199 3.26 -2.49 19.92
CA THR A 199 4.00 -3.42 20.78
C THR A 199 3.11 -4.61 21.18
N ASP A 200 3.71 -5.66 21.74
CA ASP A 200 2.94 -6.83 22.19
C ASP A 200 1.94 -6.48 23.30
N ASP A 201 2.31 -5.61 24.24
CA ASP A 201 1.40 -5.12 25.28
C ASP A 201 0.23 -4.31 24.71
N GLN A 202 0.51 -3.46 23.72
CA GLN A 202 -0.50 -2.66 23.04
C GLN A 202 -1.47 -3.54 22.25
N ARG A 203 -0.94 -4.56 21.57
CA ARG A 203 -1.71 -5.56 20.84
C ARG A 203 -2.57 -6.40 21.79
N ALA A 204 -2.04 -6.78 22.95
CA ALA A 204 -2.78 -7.48 23.99
C ALA A 204 -3.91 -6.62 24.57
N ALA A 205 -3.67 -5.33 24.80
CA ALA A 205 -4.72 -4.38 25.23
C ALA A 205 -5.81 -4.23 24.15
N PHE A 206 -5.42 -4.17 22.88
CA PHE A 206 -6.36 -4.11 21.78
C PHE A 206 -7.22 -5.39 21.68
N ALA A 207 -6.59 -6.55 21.83
CA ALA A 207 -7.29 -7.83 21.90
C ALA A 207 -8.30 -7.90 23.07
N ARG A 208 -7.91 -7.41 24.25
CA ARG A 208 -8.83 -7.32 25.40
C ARG A 208 -9.98 -6.33 25.16
N PHE A 209 -9.73 -5.21 24.49
CA PHE A 209 -10.78 -4.28 24.10
C PHE A 209 -11.85 -4.97 23.24
N VAL A 210 -11.44 -5.71 22.21
CA VAL A 210 -12.36 -6.50 21.36
C VAL A 210 -13.05 -7.60 22.18
N ALA A 211 -12.32 -8.33 23.01
CA ALA A 211 -12.87 -9.40 23.85
C ALA A 211 -13.91 -8.90 24.87
N ARG A 212 -13.82 -7.64 25.30
CA ARG A 212 -14.81 -7.01 26.21
C ARG A 212 -16.04 -6.46 25.49
N GLY A 213 -16.04 -6.37 24.16
CA GLY A 213 -17.16 -5.88 23.36
C GLY A 213 -16.84 -4.65 22.51
N GLY A 214 -15.62 -4.12 22.58
CA GLY A 214 -15.20 -2.98 21.76
C GLY A 214 -15.21 -3.30 20.26
N GLY A 215 -15.73 -2.38 19.45
CA GLY A 215 -15.83 -2.54 17.99
C GLY A 215 -14.56 -2.13 17.25
N VAL A 216 -14.34 -2.72 16.08
CA VAL A 216 -13.23 -2.38 15.17
C VAL A 216 -13.76 -2.19 13.75
N VAL A 217 -13.35 -1.11 13.11
CA VAL A 217 -13.54 -0.87 11.68
C VAL A 217 -12.17 -0.66 11.05
N ALA A 218 -11.66 -1.64 10.32
CA ALA A 218 -10.36 -1.59 9.66
C ALA A 218 -10.53 -1.26 8.17
N LEU A 219 -9.74 -0.30 7.69
CA LEU A 219 -9.90 0.27 6.34
C LEU A 219 -8.61 0.10 5.53
N HIS A 220 -8.78 -0.33 4.28
CA HIS A 220 -7.77 -0.39 3.23
C HIS A 220 -6.45 -0.99 3.71
N ALA A 221 -5.39 -0.19 3.84
CA ALA A 221 -4.04 -0.63 4.20
C ALA A 221 -3.89 -1.14 5.64
N ALA A 222 -4.92 -0.97 6.49
CA ALA A 222 -4.97 -1.69 7.76
C ALA A 222 -5.01 -3.22 7.57
N GLY A 223 -5.37 -3.70 6.38
CA GLY A 223 -5.38 -5.10 5.97
C GLY A 223 -4.32 -5.50 4.95
N ASP A 224 -3.26 -4.69 4.78
CA ASP A 224 -2.10 -5.11 4.01
C ASP A 224 -1.37 -6.30 4.68
N ASN A 225 -0.27 -6.76 4.09
CA ASN A 225 0.49 -7.91 4.62
C ASN A 225 1.53 -7.55 5.69
N SER A 226 1.54 -6.30 6.18
CA SER A 226 2.53 -5.84 7.14
C SER A 226 2.22 -6.27 8.59
N HIS A 227 0.97 -6.60 8.88
CA HIS A 227 0.51 -7.09 10.18
C HIS A 227 0.68 -8.61 10.31
N THR A 228 1.80 -9.04 10.89
CA THR A 228 2.15 -10.47 10.92
C THR A 228 1.62 -11.23 12.14
N ALA A 229 1.28 -10.53 13.22
CA ALA A 229 0.78 -11.13 14.46
C ALA A 229 -0.52 -11.92 14.25
N SER A 230 -0.56 -13.17 14.73
CA SER A 230 -1.67 -14.10 14.50
C SER A 230 -3.03 -13.54 14.94
N TRP A 231 -3.09 -12.87 16.09
CA TRP A 231 -4.35 -12.29 16.56
C TRP A 231 -4.89 -11.25 15.59
N TYR A 232 -4.06 -10.32 15.12
CA TYR A 232 -4.50 -9.26 14.20
C TYR A 232 -4.94 -9.86 12.86
N LYS A 233 -4.11 -10.73 12.28
CA LYS A 233 -4.39 -11.39 11.00
C LYS A 233 -5.67 -12.22 11.05
N ASN A 234 -5.90 -12.99 12.12
CA ASN A 234 -7.04 -13.90 12.19
C ASN A 234 -8.31 -13.20 12.69
N THR A 235 -8.19 -12.23 13.59
CA THR A 235 -9.34 -11.61 14.25
C THR A 235 -9.79 -10.33 13.54
N VAL A 236 -8.85 -9.48 13.14
CA VAL A 236 -9.14 -8.16 12.54
C VAL A 236 -9.33 -8.27 11.04
N ILE A 237 -8.43 -8.97 10.34
CA ILE A 237 -8.45 -9.06 8.87
C ILE A 237 -9.08 -10.35 8.36
N GLY A 238 -8.83 -11.49 9.00
CA GLY A 238 -9.37 -12.80 8.62
C GLY A 238 -8.71 -13.47 7.42
N THR A 239 -7.77 -12.82 6.73
CA THR A 239 -7.10 -13.31 5.53
C THR A 239 -5.73 -12.62 5.36
N THR A 240 -4.93 -13.01 4.36
CA THR A 240 -3.61 -12.40 4.09
C THR A 240 -3.64 -11.69 2.75
N PHE A 241 -3.29 -10.40 2.72
CA PHE A 241 -3.11 -9.66 1.48
C PHE A 241 -1.99 -10.26 0.61
N ILE A 242 -2.24 -10.43 -0.69
CA ILE A 242 -1.25 -10.95 -1.65
C ILE A 242 -0.89 -9.95 -2.75
N GLY A 243 -1.66 -8.87 -2.92
CA GLY A 243 -1.37 -7.85 -3.91
C GLY A 243 -2.60 -7.07 -4.36
N HIS A 244 -2.37 -6.15 -5.28
CA HIS A 244 -3.39 -5.41 -6.02
C HIS A 244 -2.84 -5.15 -7.45
N PRO A 245 -3.69 -4.82 -8.44
CA PRO A 245 -3.21 -4.43 -9.76
C PRO A 245 -2.18 -3.29 -9.67
N GLY A 246 -1.18 -3.29 -10.55
CA GLY A 246 -0.16 -2.24 -10.63
C GLY A 246 -0.28 -1.39 -11.89
N GLY A 247 0.55 -0.36 -11.99
CA GLY A 247 0.66 0.47 -13.20
C GLY A 247 -0.66 1.19 -13.55
N THR A 248 -1.04 1.17 -14.82
CA THR A 248 -2.24 1.85 -15.32
C THR A 248 -3.55 1.22 -14.84
N ASP A 249 -3.49 -0.01 -14.30
CA ASP A 249 -4.64 -0.73 -13.76
C ASP A 249 -4.77 -0.60 -12.24
N GLN A 250 -3.85 0.11 -11.56
CA GLN A 250 -3.87 0.24 -10.10
C GLN A 250 -5.19 0.84 -9.57
N LEU A 251 -5.69 1.88 -10.24
CA LEU A 251 -6.97 2.52 -9.93
C LEU A 251 -7.92 2.35 -11.10
N GLN A 252 -9.02 1.63 -10.90
CA GLN A 252 -9.99 1.38 -11.96
C GLN A 252 -11.39 1.16 -11.39
N PRO A 253 -12.46 1.48 -12.13
CA PRO A 253 -13.82 1.17 -11.70
C PRO A 253 -14.01 -0.34 -11.63
N ALA A 254 -14.70 -0.82 -10.60
CA ALA A 254 -15.15 -2.20 -10.53
C ALA A 254 -16.57 -2.26 -9.95
N ARG A 255 -17.43 -3.09 -10.54
CA ARG A 255 -18.80 -3.30 -10.09
C ARG A 255 -18.79 -4.06 -8.77
N ILE A 256 -19.44 -3.49 -7.76
CA ILE A 256 -19.64 -4.12 -6.46
C ILE A 256 -20.95 -4.91 -6.46
N VAL A 257 -20.88 -6.14 -5.93
CA VAL A 257 -22.02 -6.98 -5.63
C VAL A 257 -22.21 -7.02 -4.12
N VAL A 258 -23.41 -6.67 -3.65
CA VAL A 258 -23.79 -6.73 -2.23
C VAL A 258 -24.32 -8.14 -1.94
N GLU A 259 -23.57 -8.90 -1.15
CA GLU A 259 -23.89 -10.30 -0.79
C GLU A 259 -24.88 -10.39 0.38
N GLN A 260 -24.89 -9.40 1.25
CA GLN A 260 -25.71 -9.37 2.48
C GLN A 260 -26.48 -8.04 2.58
N PRO A 261 -27.51 -7.81 1.75
CA PRO A 261 -28.23 -6.53 1.70
C PRO A 261 -28.95 -6.19 3.01
N ASP A 262 -29.38 -7.19 3.78
CA ASP A 262 -30.05 -7.01 5.06
C ASP A 262 -29.08 -6.76 6.23
N HIS A 263 -27.77 -6.95 6.01
CA HIS A 263 -26.79 -6.67 7.05
C HIS A 263 -26.79 -5.16 7.35
N PRO A 264 -26.81 -4.72 8.62
CA PRO A 264 -26.95 -3.29 8.97
C PRO A 264 -25.88 -2.37 8.35
N VAL A 265 -24.71 -2.91 8.02
CA VAL A 265 -23.63 -2.17 7.35
C VAL A 265 -23.99 -1.82 5.89
N MET A 266 -24.70 -2.71 5.20
CA MET A 266 -25.07 -2.55 3.78
C MET A 266 -26.43 -1.86 3.58
N ALA A 267 -27.14 -1.58 4.67
CA ALA A 267 -28.46 -0.95 4.62
C ALA A 267 -28.43 0.39 3.88
N GLY A 268 -29.26 0.50 2.83
CA GLY A 268 -29.43 1.72 2.03
C GLY A 268 -28.40 1.93 0.92
N VAL A 269 -27.46 1.00 0.70
CA VAL A 269 -26.54 1.06 -0.44
C VAL A 269 -27.35 0.99 -1.74
N THR A 270 -27.15 1.97 -2.63
CA THR A 270 -27.86 2.04 -3.91
C THR A 270 -27.06 1.33 -5.01
N LEU A 271 -27.73 0.52 -5.82
CA LEU A 271 -27.14 -0.24 -6.94
C LEU A 271 -27.70 0.21 -8.29
N PRO A 272 -26.96 0.08 -9.40
CA PRO A 272 -25.59 -0.44 -9.49
C PRO A 272 -24.55 0.51 -8.88
N TRP A 273 -23.47 -0.05 -8.33
CA TRP A 273 -22.38 0.71 -7.72
C TRP A 273 -21.04 0.24 -8.29
N SER A 274 -20.30 1.18 -8.91
CA SER A 274 -18.99 0.92 -9.52
C SER A 274 -17.98 2.00 -9.15
N PRO A 275 -17.53 2.06 -7.89
CA PRO A 275 -16.51 3.02 -7.45
C PRO A 275 -15.17 2.74 -8.14
N VAL A 276 -14.30 3.76 -8.19
CA VAL A 276 -12.91 3.64 -8.66
C VAL A 276 -12.01 3.54 -7.43
N ASP A 277 -11.25 2.45 -7.32
CA ASP A 277 -10.36 2.21 -6.18
C ASP A 277 -9.19 1.29 -6.56
N GLU A 278 -8.30 1.03 -5.59
CA GLU A 278 -7.27 -0.01 -5.64
C GLU A 278 -7.79 -1.32 -5.03
N TRP A 279 -7.84 -2.38 -5.83
CA TRP A 279 -8.52 -3.63 -5.46
C TRP A 279 -7.56 -4.67 -4.86
N TYR A 280 -7.61 -4.81 -3.53
CA TYR A 280 -6.80 -5.79 -2.80
C TYR A 280 -7.27 -7.21 -3.04
N SER A 281 -6.32 -8.10 -3.29
CA SER A 281 -6.52 -9.55 -3.42
C SER A 281 -5.89 -10.26 -2.23
N PHE A 282 -6.44 -11.40 -1.86
CA PHE A 282 -6.05 -12.13 -0.66
C PHE A 282 -5.73 -13.60 -0.95
N ASP A 283 -4.95 -14.24 -0.06
CA ASP A 283 -4.51 -15.64 -0.19
C ASP A 283 -5.70 -16.61 -0.20
N VAL A 284 -6.76 -16.27 0.53
CA VAL A 284 -8.01 -17.02 0.58
C VAL A 284 -9.20 -16.09 0.74
N ASN A 285 -10.35 -16.50 0.22
CA ASN A 285 -11.61 -15.85 0.56
C ASN A 285 -11.86 -16.01 2.09
N PRO A 286 -12.05 -14.92 2.85
CA PRO A 286 -12.16 -14.95 4.30
C PRO A 286 -13.42 -15.69 4.78
N ALA A 287 -14.41 -15.94 3.92
CA ALA A 287 -15.53 -16.84 4.21
C ALA A 287 -15.06 -18.26 4.56
N ALA A 288 -13.98 -18.75 3.92
CA ALA A 288 -13.39 -20.05 4.23
C ALA A 288 -12.78 -20.10 5.66
N ARG A 289 -12.57 -18.93 6.28
CA ARG A 289 -12.09 -18.76 7.66
C ARG A 289 -13.21 -18.28 8.60
N GLY A 290 -14.47 -18.39 8.19
CA GLY A 290 -15.64 -18.08 9.00
C GLY A 290 -16.04 -16.61 9.05
N MET A 291 -15.46 -15.75 8.20
CA MET A 291 -15.92 -14.36 8.08
C MET A 291 -17.22 -14.27 7.29
N THR A 292 -18.06 -13.29 7.62
CA THR A 292 -19.27 -12.98 6.85
C THR A 292 -18.96 -11.94 5.78
N VAL A 293 -18.89 -12.35 4.51
CA VAL A 293 -18.67 -11.44 3.37
C VAL A 293 -19.94 -10.63 3.13
N LEU A 294 -19.82 -9.30 3.11
CA LEU A 294 -20.93 -8.36 2.94
C LEU A 294 -21.00 -7.81 1.52
N ALA A 295 -19.85 -7.64 0.88
CA ALA A 295 -19.73 -7.25 -0.52
C ALA A 295 -18.48 -7.85 -1.17
N ARG A 296 -18.58 -8.06 -2.48
CA ARG A 296 -17.50 -8.53 -3.34
C ARG A 296 -17.39 -7.70 -4.61
N ILE A 297 -16.25 -7.78 -5.30
CA ILE A 297 -16.10 -7.28 -6.66
C ILE A 297 -16.63 -8.33 -7.64
N ASP A 298 -17.24 -7.86 -8.73
CA ASP A 298 -17.41 -8.63 -9.94
C ASP A 298 -16.14 -8.56 -10.80
N GLU A 299 -15.32 -9.62 -10.79
CA GLU A 299 -14.04 -9.65 -11.50
C GLU A 299 -14.18 -9.53 -13.03
N ALA A 300 -15.36 -9.74 -13.60
CA ALA A 300 -15.61 -9.49 -15.02
C ALA A 300 -15.68 -7.99 -15.36
N SER A 301 -15.77 -7.12 -14.36
CA SER A 301 -15.92 -5.67 -14.54
C SER A 301 -14.61 -4.88 -14.49
N TYR A 302 -13.49 -5.53 -14.15
CA TYR A 302 -12.19 -4.88 -14.02
C TYR A 302 -11.06 -5.86 -14.40
N ARG A 303 -9.80 -5.41 -14.30
CA ARG A 303 -8.61 -6.22 -14.59
C ARG A 303 -7.84 -6.49 -13.29
N PRO A 304 -8.01 -7.66 -12.64
CA PRO A 304 -7.29 -8.01 -11.41
C PRO A 304 -5.77 -8.10 -11.59
N GLY A 305 -5.31 -8.49 -12.79
CA GLY A 305 -3.92 -8.84 -13.03
C GLY A 305 -3.61 -10.30 -12.74
N VAL A 306 -2.41 -10.73 -13.16
CA VAL A 306 -1.97 -12.13 -13.07
C VAL A 306 -1.80 -12.54 -11.61
N LYS A 307 -2.35 -13.70 -11.22
CA LYS A 307 -2.32 -14.27 -9.85
C LYS A 307 -3.06 -13.44 -8.78
N LEU A 308 -3.90 -12.50 -9.17
CA LEU A 308 -4.72 -11.68 -8.26
C LEU A 308 -6.22 -11.99 -8.36
N THR A 309 -6.65 -12.75 -9.36
CA THR A 309 -8.00 -13.30 -9.47
C THR A 309 -8.31 -14.24 -8.30
N MET A 310 -9.42 -14.00 -7.62
CA MET A 310 -9.98 -14.78 -6.51
C MET A 310 -11.25 -15.56 -6.89
N GLY A 311 -11.87 -15.25 -8.04
CA GLY A 311 -13.18 -15.76 -8.43
C GLY A 311 -14.30 -15.10 -7.65
N VAL A 312 -14.50 -15.50 -6.39
CA VAL A 312 -15.35 -14.75 -5.45
C VAL A 312 -14.46 -13.78 -4.70
N HIS A 313 -14.43 -12.51 -5.13
CA HIS A 313 -13.48 -11.49 -4.67
C HIS A 313 -14.05 -10.60 -3.55
N PRO A 314 -13.88 -10.94 -2.26
CA PRO A 314 -14.43 -10.20 -1.13
C PRO A 314 -13.79 -8.81 -0.98
N ILE A 315 -14.57 -7.79 -0.62
CA ILE A 315 -14.02 -6.44 -0.32
C ILE A 315 -14.50 -5.82 0.97
N VAL A 316 -15.63 -6.26 1.52
CA VAL A 316 -16.11 -5.86 2.85
C VAL A 316 -16.61 -7.11 3.54
N TRP A 317 -16.16 -7.35 4.77
CA TRP A 317 -16.60 -8.48 5.58
C TRP A 317 -16.53 -8.19 7.07
N ALA A 318 -17.27 -8.97 7.84
CA ALA A 318 -17.29 -8.91 9.30
C ALA A 318 -16.83 -10.22 9.93
N ASN A 319 -16.24 -10.14 11.12
CA ASN A 319 -15.93 -11.29 11.95
C ASN A 319 -17.10 -11.57 12.92
N PRO A 320 -17.83 -12.69 12.76
CA PRO A 320 -18.93 -13.04 13.65
C PRO A 320 -18.45 -13.71 14.96
N SER A 321 -17.17 -14.07 15.06
CA SER A 321 -16.63 -14.92 16.12
C SER A 321 -16.04 -14.14 17.30
N THR A 322 -16.37 -12.85 17.43
CA THR A 322 -15.89 -11.98 18.51
C THR A 322 -17.05 -11.37 19.29
N LYS A 323 -16.83 -11.10 20.59
CA LYS A 323 -17.80 -10.35 21.39
C LYS A 323 -17.93 -8.91 20.88
N GLY A 324 -16.80 -8.28 20.58
CA GLY A 324 -16.73 -7.02 19.87
C GLY A 324 -17.12 -7.19 18.41
N ARG A 325 -17.51 -6.09 17.76
CA ARG A 325 -17.94 -6.10 16.36
C ARG A 325 -16.81 -5.65 15.47
N VAL A 326 -16.27 -6.58 14.69
CA VAL A 326 -15.08 -6.34 13.86
C VAL A 326 -15.48 -6.40 12.40
N LEU A 327 -15.15 -5.34 11.66
CA LEU A 327 -15.37 -5.22 10.23
C LEU A 327 -14.09 -4.77 9.53
N TYR A 328 -13.84 -5.33 8.37
CA TYR A 328 -12.82 -4.86 7.44
C TYR A 328 -13.46 -4.43 6.11
N SER A 329 -12.95 -3.33 5.56
CA SER A 329 -13.25 -2.83 4.22
C SER A 329 -11.95 -2.61 3.47
N ALA A 330 -11.75 -3.30 2.35
CA ALA A 330 -10.59 -3.14 1.47
C ALA A 330 -10.61 -1.82 0.67
N LEU A 331 -11.77 -1.18 0.55
CA LEU A 331 -11.94 0.12 -0.11
C LEU A 331 -11.22 1.24 0.67
N GLY A 332 -10.87 2.32 -0.04
CA GLY A 332 -10.45 3.58 0.56
C GLY A 332 -9.02 4.02 0.20
N HIS A 333 -8.48 3.64 -0.97
CA HIS A 333 -7.15 4.09 -1.39
C HIS A 333 -7.12 5.58 -1.70
N THR A 334 -8.15 6.08 -2.38
CA THR A 334 -8.18 7.46 -2.88
C THR A 334 -8.94 8.40 -1.94
N PRO A 335 -8.62 9.70 -1.92
CA PRO A 335 -9.44 10.70 -1.22
C PRO A 335 -10.88 10.74 -1.74
N ASP A 336 -11.08 10.48 -3.04
CA ASP A 336 -12.40 10.51 -3.68
C ASP A 336 -13.29 9.34 -3.26
N ALA A 337 -12.73 8.18 -2.90
CA ALA A 337 -13.49 7.08 -2.33
C ALA A 337 -14.32 7.57 -1.11
N TYR A 338 -13.74 8.39 -0.23
CA TYR A 338 -14.43 8.93 0.96
C TYR A 338 -15.47 10.03 0.64
N LYS A 339 -15.60 10.44 -0.63
CA LYS A 339 -16.66 11.32 -1.13
C LYS A 339 -17.81 10.54 -1.75
N ASP A 340 -17.59 9.27 -2.13
CA ASP A 340 -18.63 8.41 -2.69
C ASP A 340 -19.79 8.25 -1.68
N PRO A 341 -21.05 8.49 -2.09
CA PRO A 341 -22.18 8.46 -1.17
C PRO A 341 -22.45 7.07 -0.60
N ASN A 342 -22.28 6.00 -1.37
CA ASN A 342 -22.42 4.63 -0.89
C ASN A 342 -21.31 4.29 0.10
N TYR A 343 -20.06 4.66 -0.18
CA TYR A 343 -18.97 4.36 0.74
C TYR A 343 -19.09 5.15 2.05
N ARG A 344 -19.47 6.43 1.98
CA ARG A 344 -19.78 7.23 3.19
C ARG A 344 -20.93 6.62 4.01
N LEU A 345 -21.95 6.10 3.35
CA LEU A 345 -23.06 5.39 4.01
C LEU A 345 -22.57 4.11 4.68
N ILE A 346 -21.78 3.29 3.99
CA ILE A 346 -21.17 2.06 4.53
C ILE A 346 -20.30 2.38 5.75
N LEU A 347 -19.42 3.38 5.68
CA LEU A 347 -18.59 3.82 6.82
C LEU A 347 -19.45 4.29 8.01
N THR A 348 -20.49 5.07 7.74
CA THR A 348 -21.45 5.52 8.76
C THR A 348 -22.15 4.35 9.43
N ASN A 349 -22.63 3.39 8.64
CA ASN A 349 -23.30 2.21 9.14
C ASN A 349 -22.34 1.27 9.88
N ALA A 350 -21.09 1.11 9.41
CA ALA A 350 -20.06 0.32 10.06
C ALA A 350 -19.69 0.87 11.43
N ILE A 351 -19.43 2.18 11.54
CA ILE A 351 -19.13 2.82 12.84
C ILE A 351 -20.33 2.70 13.78
N ARG A 352 -21.57 2.96 13.29
CA ARG A 352 -22.79 2.81 14.09
C ARG A 352 -22.98 1.36 14.56
N TRP A 353 -22.77 0.41 13.68
CA TRP A 353 -22.91 -1.02 13.95
C TRP A 353 -21.86 -1.48 14.95
N ALA A 354 -20.60 -1.03 14.82
CA ALA A 354 -19.50 -1.43 15.69
C ALA A 354 -19.61 -0.83 17.11
N ALA A 355 -20.22 0.35 17.26
CA ALA A 355 -20.26 1.12 18.51
C ALA A 355 -21.31 0.66 19.55
N ARG A 356 -21.72 -0.60 19.50
CA ARG A 356 -22.77 -1.12 20.39
C ARG A 356 -22.30 -1.32 21.82
#